data_AF-A0A836WHH4-F1
#
_entry.id   AF-A0A836WHH4-F1
#
_cell.length_a   1.000
_cell.length_b   1.000
_cell.length_c   1.000
_cell.angle_alpha   90.00
_cell.angle_beta   90.00
_cell.angle_gamma   90.00
#
_symmetry.space_group_name_H-M   'P 1'
#
loop_
_entity.id
_entity.type
_entity.pdbx_description
1 polymer ?
#
loop_
_entity_poly.entity_id
_entity_poly.type
_entity_poly.pdbx_seq_one_letter_code
_entity_poly.pdbx_strand_id
1 'polypeptide(L)'
;MWSYIFSIIQAAYYLSKLRHSFCFVGHSHVPVAFVSHGDEVSWIPGPSFKVRVERNLKYLINVGSVGQPRDGDNRAAYALLDLEEGTIEVRRVPYDVTTAQRKVLKAGLPELLAERLAYGR
;
A
#
# COMPACT_ATOMS: atom_id res chain seq x y z
N MET A 1 -11.94 5.63 -12.72
CA MET A 1 -11.38 4.29 -12.47
C MET A 1 -9.90 4.49 -12.18
N TRP A 2 -9.38 4.03 -11.03
CA TRP A 2 -7.97 4.19 -10.67
C TRP A 2 -7.18 3.03 -11.28
N SER A 3 -6.29 3.33 -12.23
CA SER A 3 -5.34 2.35 -12.78
C SER A 3 -4.24 2.05 -11.76
N TYR A 4 -3.55 0.91 -11.89
CA TYR A 4 -2.36 0.63 -11.08
C TYR A 4 -1.36 1.79 -11.16
N ILE A 5 -0.93 2.29 -9.99
CA ILE A 5 0.03 3.38 -9.88
C ILE A 5 1.37 2.78 -9.48
N PHE A 6 2.26 2.66 -10.45
CA PHE A 6 3.62 2.15 -10.25
C PHE A 6 4.70 3.18 -10.60
N SER A 7 4.33 4.30 -11.23
CA SER A 7 5.28 5.32 -11.65
C SER A 7 4.94 6.72 -11.16
N ILE A 8 5.97 7.56 -11.06
CA ILE A 8 5.87 8.98 -10.72
C ILE A 8 4.96 9.71 -11.70
N ILE A 9 5.02 9.39 -12.99
CA ILE A 9 4.21 10.03 -14.03
C ILE A 9 2.72 9.78 -13.78
N GLN A 10 2.35 8.53 -13.49
CA GLN A 10 0.96 8.20 -13.12
C GLN A 10 0.56 8.89 -11.83
N ALA A 11 1.41 8.86 -10.80
CA ALA A 11 1.15 9.48 -9.52
C ALA A 11 0.93 11.00 -9.66
N ALA A 12 1.77 11.70 -10.45
CA ALA A 12 1.66 13.13 -10.71
C ALA A 12 0.30 13.51 -11.33
N TYR A 13 -0.16 12.72 -12.30
CA TYR A 13 -1.47 12.91 -12.90
C TYR A 13 -2.59 12.83 -11.86
N TYR A 14 -2.57 11.83 -10.97
CA TYR A 14 -3.60 11.70 -9.94
C TYR A 14 -3.48 12.75 -8.83
N LEU A 15 -2.26 13.05 -8.39
CA LEU A 15 -1.96 14.07 -7.38
C LEU A 15 -2.45 15.45 -7.81
N SER A 16 -2.27 15.83 -9.08
CA SER A 16 -2.76 17.12 -9.61
C SER A 16 -4.28 17.27 -9.52
N LYS A 17 -5.02 16.14 -9.53
CA LYS A 17 -6.48 16.10 -9.45
C LYS A 17 -7.03 16.02 -8.03
N LEU A 18 -6.19 15.77 -7.03
CA LEU A 18 -6.65 15.68 -5.64
C LEU A 18 -7.09 17.05 -5.14
N ARG A 19 -8.26 17.08 -4.50
CA ARG A 19 -8.77 18.24 -3.76
C ARG A 19 -8.31 18.27 -2.30
N HIS A 20 -7.97 17.11 -1.76
CA HIS A 20 -7.55 16.93 -0.37
C HIS A 20 -6.04 16.71 -0.28
N SER A 21 -5.46 16.95 0.89
CA SER A 21 -4.02 16.78 1.13
C SER A 21 -3.55 15.34 1.01
N PHE A 22 -4.42 14.34 1.13
CA PHE A 22 -4.02 12.94 0.96
C PHE A 22 -5.13 12.08 0.33
N CYS A 23 -4.72 11.00 -0.31
CA CYS A 23 -5.59 9.97 -0.87
C CYS A 23 -4.99 8.59 -0.65
N PHE A 24 -5.81 7.64 -0.20
CA PHE A 24 -5.41 6.25 -0.02
C PHE A 24 -5.91 5.40 -1.19
N VAL A 25 -5.02 4.56 -1.70
CA VAL A 25 -5.30 3.61 -2.78
C VAL A 25 -4.80 2.22 -2.38
N GLY A 26 -5.28 1.22 -3.11
CA GLY A 26 -4.82 -0.17 -2.99
C GLY A 26 -4.61 -0.79 -4.36
N HIS A 27 -5.22 -1.95 -4.60
CA HIS A 27 -5.25 -2.67 -5.88
C HIS A 27 -3.92 -3.31 -6.31
N SER A 28 -2.79 -2.61 -6.24
CA SER A 28 -1.47 -3.18 -6.58
C SER A 28 -0.96 -4.18 -5.55
N HIS A 29 -1.40 -4.06 -4.30
CA HIS A 29 -0.90 -4.81 -3.15
C HIS A 29 0.57 -4.52 -2.78
N VAL A 30 1.12 -3.40 -3.26
CA VAL A 30 2.52 -2.97 -3.04
C VAL A 30 2.52 -1.60 -2.35
N PRO A 31 2.98 -1.49 -1.10
CA PRO A 31 3.09 -0.21 -0.41
C PRO A 31 4.05 0.75 -1.08
N VAL A 32 3.59 1.98 -1.26
CA VAL A 32 4.38 3.11 -1.74
C VAL A 32 3.59 4.38 -1.44
N ALA A 33 4.26 5.48 -1.12
CA ALA A 33 3.64 6.79 -1.14
C ALA A 33 4.29 7.67 -2.20
N PHE A 34 3.49 8.49 -2.85
CA PHE A 34 3.95 9.57 -3.72
C PHE A 34 3.58 10.90 -3.10
N VAL A 35 4.48 11.88 -3.18
CA VAL A 35 4.31 13.20 -2.58
C VAL A 35 4.49 14.25 -3.66
N SER A 36 3.48 15.10 -3.86
CA SER A 36 3.58 16.27 -4.73
C SER A 36 3.97 17.49 -3.90
N HIS A 37 4.99 18.19 -4.39
CA HIS A 37 5.57 19.42 -3.85
C HIS A 37 5.18 20.65 -4.70
N GLY A 38 4.03 20.59 -5.39
CA GLY A 38 3.68 21.50 -6.47
C GLY A 38 4.10 20.91 -7.81
N ASP A 39 5.17 21.44 -8.40
CA ASP A 39 5.64 21.07 -9.75
C ASP A 39 6.46 19.77 -9.77
N GLU A 40 6.90 19.29 -8.61
CA GLU A 40 7.69 18.07 -8.47
C GLU A 40 6.92 16.97 -7.74
N VAL A 41 7.24 15.71 -8.06
CA VAL A 41 6.72 14.53 -7.36
C VAL A 41 7.87 13.62 -6.93
N SER A 42 7.94 13.34 -5.64
CA SER A 42 8.84 12.35 -5.05
C SER A 42 8.06 11.09 -4.63
N TRP A 43 8.78 10.04 -4.25
CA TRP A 43 8.17 8.84 -3.68
C TRP A 43 8.88 8.39 -2.41
N ILE A 44 8.15 7.65 -1.59
CA ILE A 44 8.60 7.03 -0.36
C ILE A 44 8.37 5.52 -0.55
N PRO A 45 9.44 4.73 -0.69
CA PRO A 45 9.31 3.30 -0.92
C PRO A 45 8.75 2.60 0.33
N GLY A 46 8.00 1.52 0.10
CA GLY A 46 7.66 0.55 1.13
C GLY A 46 8.86 -0.31 1.58
N PRO A 47 8.62 -1.38 2.36
CA PRO A 47 7.32 -1.98 2.68
C PRO A 47 6.60 -1.36 3.89
N SER A 48 7.24 -0.45 4.62
CA SER A 48 6.68 0.31 5.74
C SER A 48 7.31 1.69 5.79
N PHE A 49 6.52 2.71 6.16
CA PHE A 49 6.98 4.09 6.29
C PHE A 49 6.04 4.89 7.18
N LYS A 50 6.55 5.99 7.74
CA LYS A 50 5.75 6.99 8.46
C LYS A 50 6.07 8.37 7.91
N VAL A 51 5.03 9.16 7.66
CA VAL A 51 5.14 10.54 7.18
C VAL A 51 4.28 11.46 8.01
N ARG A 52 4.76 12.68 8.21
CA ARG A 52 3.94 13.77 8.72
C ARG A 52 3.26 14.45 7.53
N VAL A 53 1.97 14.74 7.66
CA VAL A 53 1.19 15.42 6.63
C VAL A 53 1.44 16.92 6.74
N GLU A 54 2.01 17.49 5.69
CA GLU A 54 2.26 18.93 5.58
C GLU A 54 1.15 19.60 4.77
N ARG A 55 0.73 20.81 5.19
CA ARG A 55 -0.43 21.50 4.62
C ARG A 55 -0.31 21.81 3.12
N ASN A 56 0.91 22.02 2.64
CA ASN A 56 1.17 22.43 1.25
C ASN A 56 1.54 21.26 0.33
N LEU A 57 1.57 20.04 0.87
CA LEU A 57 1.91 18.83 0.13
C LEU A 57 0.66 17.98 -0.12
N LYS A 58 0.69 17.22 -1.21
CA LYS A 58 -0.34 16.22 -1.52
C LYS A 58 0.26 14.83 -1.51
N TYR A 59 -0.40 13.89 -0.83
CA TYR A 59 0.07 12.54 -0.66
C TYR A 59 -0.87 11.54 -1.35
N LEU A 60 -0.29 10.59 -2.08
CA LEU A 60 -1.01 9.45 -2.65
C LEU A 60 -0.39 8.18 -2.10
N ILE A 61 -1.11 7.50 -1.22
CA ILE A 61 -0.59 6.40 -0.42
C ILE A 61 -1.22 5.10 -0.86
N ASN A 62 -0.39 4.18 -1.36
CA ASN A 62 -0.79 2.79 -1.50
C ASN A 62 -0.57 2.06 -0.16
N VAL A 63 -1.66 1.57 0.42
CA VAL A 63 -1.65 0.93 1.74
C VAL A 63 -1.13 -0.51 1.71
N GLY A 64 -0.89 -1.07 0.52
CA GLY A 64 -0.53 -2.47 0.33
C GLY A 64 -1.74 -3.40 0.38
N SER A 65 -1.56 -4.58 0.96
CA SER A 65 -2.62 -5.59 1.10
C SER A 65 -2.49 -6.32 2.42
N VAL A 66 -3.63 -6.54 3.08
CA VAL A 66 -3.70 -7.34 4.30
C VAL A 66 -3.57 -8.83 3.98
N GLY A 67 -4.25 -9.30 2.93
CA GLY A 67 -4.44 -10.73 2.66
C GLY A 67 -3.55 -11.33 1.58
N GLN A 68 -3.03 -10.52 0.66
CA GLN A 68 -2.13 -10.98 -0.41
C GLN A 68 -1.15 -9.87 -0.81
N PRO A 69 -0.15 -9.55 0.02
CA PRO A 69 0.95 -8.68 -0.40
C PRO A 69 1.59 -9.17 -1.70
N ARG A 70 2.09 -8.26 -2.55
CA ARG A 70 2.72 -8.61 -3.84
C ARG A 70 4.13 -8.05 -4.04
N ASP A 71 4.78 -7.67 -2.95
CA ASP A 71 6.10 -7.03 -2.95
C ASP A 71 7.22 -7.91 -2.38
N GLY A 72 6.99 -9.21 -2.23
CA GLY A 72 7.98 -10.15 -1.69
C GLY A 72 8.02 -10.22 -0.16
N ASP A 73 7.22 -9.42 0.54
CA ASP A 73 7.05 -9.46 1.99
C ASP A 73 5.67 -10.05 2.34
N ASN A 74 5.66 -11.24 2.94
CA ASN A 74 4.42 -11.96 3.25
C ASN A 74 3.63 -11.37 4.42
N ARG A 75 4.15 -10.38 5.15
CA ARG A 75 3.44 -9.75 6.27
C ARG A 75 2.28 -8.91 5.77
N ALA A 76 1.16 -8.93 6.49
CA ALA A 76 0.00 -8.10 6.17
C ALA A 76 0.37 -6.62 6.22
N ALA A 77 -0.10 -5.83 5.25
CA ALA A 77 0.11 -4.37 5.21
C ALA A 77 -1.20 -3.61 5.46
N TYR A 78 -1.12 -2.53 6.22
CA TYR A 78 -2.20 -1.57 6.43
C TYR A 78 -1.66 -0.18 6.73
N ALA A 79 -2.51 0.85 6.63
CA ALA A 79 -2.17 2.22 6.99
C ALA A 79 -2.87 2.67 8.27
N LEU A 80 -2.20 3.51 9.05
CA LEU A 80 -2.75 4.27 10.15
C LEU A 80 -2.71 5.75 9.79
N LEU A 81 -3.86 6.41 9.91
CA LEU A 81 -3.98 7.85 9.83
C LEU A 81 -4.23 8.37 11.24
N ASP A 82 -3.25 9.08 11.78
CA ASP A 82 -3.34 9.78 13.06
C ASP A 82 -3.67 11.25 12.79
N LEU A 83 -4.88 11.66 13.14
CA LEU A 83 -5.36 13.03 12.90
C LEU A 83 -4.87 14.05 13.92
N GLU A 84 -4.51 13.59 15.13
CA GLU A 84 -4.00 14.46 16.19
C GLU A 84 -2.54 14.81 15.93
N GLU A 85 -1.73 13.78 15.65
CA GLU A 85 -0.31 13.95 15.29
C GLU A 85 -0.13 14.42 13.83
N GLY A 86 -1.17 14.26 13.00
CA GLY A 86 -1.12 14.54 11.57
C GLY A 86 -0.14 13.62 10.85
N THR A 87 -0.15 12.32 11.15
CA THR A 87 0.76 11.35 10.55
C THR A 87 0.04 10.25 9.78
N ILE A 88 0.69 9.77 8.73
CA ILE A 88 0.26 8.58 7.98
C ILE A 88 1.38 7.55 8.08
N GLU A 89 1.05 6.34 8.51
CA GLU A 89 2.01 5.26 8.69
C GLU A 89 1.52 3.99 8.00
N VAL A 90 2.32 3.42 7.09
CA VAL A 90 2.09 2.07 6.58
C VAL A 90 2.91 1.09 7.40
N ARG A 91 2.21 0.11 8.00
CA ARG A 91 2.79 -0.91 8.89
C ARG A 91 2.70 -2.29 8.28
N ARG A 92 3.62 -3.15 8.72
CA ARG A 92 3.61 -4.59 8.46
C ARG A 92 3.39 -5.36 9.73
N VAL A 93 2.51 -6.36 9.69
CA VAL A 93 2.25 -7.24 10.83
C VAL A 93 2.35 -8.70 10.39
N PRO A 94 3.16 -9.53 11.08
CA PRO A 94 3.22 -10.96 10.81
C PRO A 94 1.87 -11.61 11.15
N TYR A 95 1.52 -12.64 10.39
CA TYR A 95 0.36 -13.48 10.66
C TYR A 95 0.69 -14.94 10.39
N ASP A 96 -0.19 -15.84 10.82
CA ASP A 96 -0.04 -17.28 10.60
C ASP A 96 -0.35 -17.63 9.14
N VAL A 97 0.68 -17.51 8.29
CA VAL A 97 0.62 -17.85 6.86
C VAL A 97 0.24 -19.32 6.67
N THR A 98 0.80 -20.23 7.45
CA THR A 98 0.53 -21.67 7.34
C THR A 98 -0.95 -21.98 7.57
N THR A 99 -1.57 -21.37 8.56
CA THR A 99 -3.02 -21.51 8.78
C THR A 99 -3.84 -20.90 7.65
N ALA A 100 -3.44 -19.74 7.11
CA ALA A 100 -4.11 -19.16 5.95
C ALA A 100 -4.04 -20.07 4.71
N GLN A 101 -2.85 -20.62 4.42
CA GLN A 101 -2.63 -21.59 3.34
C GLN A 101 -3.51 -22.84 3.48
N ARG A 102 -3.54 -23.43 4.68
CA ARG A 102 -4.40 -24.60 4.95
C ARG A 102 -5.88 -24.30 4.72
N LYS A 103 -6.34 -23.09 5.04
CA LYS A 103 -7.73 -22.67 4.76
C LYS A 103 -8.01 -22.57 3.26
N VAL A 104 -7.08 -22.04 2.47
CA VAL A 104 -7.18 -21.98 1.00
C VAL A 104 -7.29 -23.38 0.41
N LEU A 105 -6.40 -24.30 0.81
CA LEU A 105 -6.40 -25.69 0.34
C LEU A 105 -7.67 -26.44 0.76
N LYS A 106 -8.11 -26.29 2.01
CA LYS A 106 -9.35 -26.91 2.52
C LYS A 106 -10.60 -26.42 1.78
N ALA A 107 -10.58 -25.21 1.24
CA ALA A 107 -11.66 -24.66 0.42
C ALA A 107 -11.66 -25.21 -1.02
N GLY A 108 -10.70 -26.07 -1.40
CA GLY A 108 -10.59 -26.61 -2.76
C GLY A 108 -10.07 -25.60 -3.78
N LEU A 109 -9.44 -24.52 -3.33
CA LEU A 109 -8.85 -23.51 -4.21
C LEU A 109 -7.49 -23.99 -4.76
N PRO A 110 -7.04 -23.48 -5.93
CA PRO A 110 -5.76 -23.85 -6.51
C PRO A 110 -4.58 -23.68 -5.53
N GLU A 111 -3.70 -24.67 -5.47
CA GLU A 111 -2.53 -24.70 -4.57
C GLU A 111 -1.63 -23.46 -4.71
N LEU A 112 -1.48 -22.98 -5.95
CA LEU A 112 -0.73 -21.76 -6.26
C LEU A 112 -1.22 -20.53 -5.47
N LEU A 113 -2.50 -20.44 -5.13
CA LEU A 113 -3.04 -19.33 -4.32
C LEU A 113 -2.57 -19.41 -2.87
N ALA A 114 -2.40 -20.63 -2.35
CA ALA A 114 -1.85 -20.84 -1.01
C ALA A 114 -0.34 -20.57 -1.02
N GLU A 115 0.41 -21.16 -1.95
CA GLU A 115 1.87 -21.01 -2.02
C GLU A 115 2.32 -19.55 -2.07
N ARG A 116 1.64 -18.74 -2.89
CA ARG A 116 1.98 -17.32 -3.07
C ARG A 116 1.89 -16.49 -1.79
N LEU A 117 1.07 -16.89 -0.81
CA LEU A 117 1.01 -16.21 0.50
C LEU A 117 2.36 -16.26 1.21
N ALA A 118 3.11 -17.37 1.12
CA ALA A 118 4.41 -17.49 1.78
C ALA A 118 5.47 -16.56 1.17
N TYR A 119 5.34 -16.24 -0.11
CA TYR A 119 6.30 -15.43 -0.86
C TYR A 119 5.87 -13.97 -1.03
N GLY A 120 4.66 -13.58 -0.60
CA GLY A 120 4.10 -12.25 -0.84
C GLY A 120 3.96 -11.94 -2.34
N ARG A 121 3.19 -12.77 -3.07
CA ARG A 121 2.93 -12.66 -4.53
C ARG A 121 1.47 -12.85 -4.93
#